data_AF-A0A0F4GKY3-F1
#
_entry.id   AF-A0A0F4GKY3-F1
#
_cell.length_a   1.000
_cell.length_b   1.000
_cell.length_c   1.000
_cell.angle_alpha   90.00
_cell.angle_beta   90.00
_cell.angle_gamma   90.00
#
_symmetry.space_group_name_H-M   'P 1'
#
loop_
_entity.id
_entity.type
_entity.pdbx_description
1 polymer ?
#
loop_
_entity_poly.entity_id
_entity_poly.type
_entity_poly.pdbx_seq_one_letter_code
_entity_poly.pdbx_strand_id
1 'polypeptide(L)'
;MASTNIYDFSPAAVTLICGTTGVLANFAFFCVNTAINYITMPTLLIGHSESALRPTSSDKAGAATIPHLNRQWQEVYFRGHRMGPALAISATIAHGLAAYSANEGTVKWLFGGAAAASIAVVPYTLLVMLPTNDALHARADTKKDGDGDGEKTLGLIVKWVGMSKVRANIALLSAVLGVIGITRLARG
;
A
#
# COMPACT_ATOMS: atom_id res chain seq x y z
N MET A 1 7.77 15.62 -49.08
CA MET A 1 7.20 14.37 -48.56
C MET A 1 7.63 14.29 -47.10
N ALA A 2 6.80 14.81 -46.18
CA ALA A 2 7.12 14.82 -44.75
C ALA A 2 6.87 13.40 -44.22
N SER A 3 7.90 12.72 -43.72
CA SER A 3 7.74 11.46 -43.00
C SER A 3 7.07 11.78 -41.67
N THR A 4 5.76 11.62 -41.58
CA THR A 4 5.06 11.55 -40.29
C THR A 4 5.61 10.34 -39.53
N ASN A 5 6.49 10.63 -38.57
CA ASN A 5 7.04 9.64 -37.67
C ASN A 5 5.89 9.12 -36.79
N ILE A 6 5.66 7.82 -36.80
CA ILE A 6 4.53 7.15 -36.11
C ILE A 6 4.65 7.28 -34.57
N TYR A 7 5.74 7.88 -34.09
CA TYR A 7 6.10 8.08 -32.69
C TYR A 7 5.99 9.53 -32.19
N ASP A 8 5.52 10.49 -33.01
CA ASP A 8 5.27 11.87 -32.53
C ASP A 8 3.95 11.92 -31.75
N PHE A 9 3.96 11.42 -30.52
CA PHE A 9 2.85 11.63 -29.59
C PHE A 9 2.74 13.11 -29.25
N SER A 10 1.52 13.65 -29.32
CA SER A 10 1.27 15.01 -28.83
C SER A 10 1.55 15.07 -27.32
N PRO A 11 1.99 16.22 -26.78
CA PRO A 11 2.21 16.38 -25.34
C PRO A 11 0.99 15.97 -24.49
N ALA A 12 -0.22 16.27 -24.98
CA ALA A 12 -1.47 15.85 -24.34
C ALA A 12 -1.66 14.33 -24.32
N ALA A 13 -1.29 13.62 -25.40
CA ALA A 13 -1.35 12.16 -25.44
C ALA A 13 -0.36 11.53 -24.45
N VAL A 14 0.86 12.05 -24.36
CA VAL A 14 1.85 11.61 -23.37
C VAL A 14 1.36 11.85 -21.95
N THR A 15 0.85 13.05 -21.65
CA THR A 15 0.28 13.37 -20.34
C THR A 15 -0.86 12.44 -19.98
N LEU A 16 -1.75 12.12 -20.92
CA LEU A 16 -2.85 11.19 -20.70
C LEU A 16 -2.35 9.78 -20.38
N ILE A 17 -1.48 9.20 -21.24
CA ILE A 17 -0.97 7.83 -21.08
C ILE A 17 -0.20 7.67 -19.77
N CYS A 18 0.71 8.60 -19.47
CA CYS A 18 1.48 8.59 -18.24
C CYS A 18 0.58 8.81 -17.02
N GLY A 19 -0.38 9.73 -17.11
CA GLY A 19 -1.35 10.02 -16.06
C GLY A 19 -2.21 8.80 -15.72
N THR A 20 -2.77 8.12 -16.72
CA THR A 20 -3.59 6.91 -16.53
C THR A 20 -2.77 5.77 -15.95
N THR A 21 -1.53 5.59 -16.41
CA THR A 21 -0.64 4.54 -15.89
C THR A 21 -0.34 4.75 -14.40
N GLY A 22 -0.07 5.99 -14.00
CA GLY A 22 0.14 6.35 -12.59
C GLY A 22 -1.10 6.10 -11.73
N VAL A 23 -2.29 6.48 -12.23
CA VAL A 23 -3.57 6.21 -11.55
C VAL A 23 -3.77 4.71 -11.33
N LEU A 24 -3.57 3.89 -12.38
CA LEU A 24 -3.75 2.44 -12.29
C LEU A 24 -2.79 1.80 -11.28
N ALA A 25 -1.51 2.21 -11.29
CA ALA A 25 -0.51 1.70 -10.36
C ALA A 25 -0.85 2.03 -8.90
N ASN A 26 -1.22 3.27 -8.60
CA ASN A 26 -1.58 3.67 -7.22
C ASN A 26 -2.93 3.11 -6.77
N PHE A 27 -3.90 2.98 -7.66
CA PHE A 27 -5.16 2.32 -7.33
C PHE A 27 -4.98 0.83 -7.04
N ALA A 28 -4.14 0.14 -7.83
CA ALA A 28 -3.76 -1.25 -7.54
C ALA A 28 -3.07 -1.38 -6.18
N PHE A 29 -2.12 -0.48 -5.86
CA PHE A 29 -1.46 -0.44 -4.55
C PHE A 29 -2.47 -0.23 -3.41
N PHE A 30 -3.42 0.69 -3.57
CA PHE A 30 -4.50 0.92 -2.62
C PHE A 30 -5.37 -0.32 -2.40
N CYS A 31 -5.81 -0.97 -3.48
CA CYS A 31 -6.64 -2.17 -3.42
C CYS A 31 -5.93 -3.32 -2.69
N VAL A 32 -4.66 -3.58 -3.02
CA VAL A 32 -3.87 -4.63 -2.36
C VAL A 32 -3.70 -4.34 -0.86
N ASN A 33 -3.38 -3.10 -0.48
CA ASN A 33 -3.25 -2.74 0.93
C ASN A 33 -4.61 -2.83 1.67
N THR A 34 -5.70 -2.42 1.02
CA THR A 34 -7.03 -2.48 1.61
C THR A 34 -7.48 -3.93 1.81
N ALA A 35 -7.26 -4.81 0.84
CA ALA A 35 -7.56 -6.23 0.98
C ALA A 35 -6.82 -6.85 2.18
N ILE A 36 -5.52 -6.54 2.34
CA ILE A 36 -4.74 -7.00 3.50
C ILE A 36 -5.34 -6.51 4.83
N ASN A 37 -5.71 -5.23 4.90
CA ASN A 37 -6.16 -4.60 6.15
C ASN A 37 -7.60 -4.96 6.55
N TYR A 38 -8.49 -5.21 5.57
CA TYR A 38 -9.93 -5.39 5.81
C TYR A 38 -10.43 -6.82 5.59
N ILE A 39 -9.67 -7.66 4.87
CA ILE A 39 -10.07 -9.04 4.62
C ILE A 39 -9.16 -9.97 5.42
N THR A 40 -7.85 -9.90 5.20
CA THR A 40 -6.91 -10.84 5.81
C THR A 40 -6.87 -10.66 7.33
N MET A 41 -6.55 -9.47 7.83
CA MET A 41 -6.33 -9.28 9.27
C MET A 41 -7.57 -9.54 10.15
N PRO A 42 -8.79 -9.06 9.82
CA PRO A 42 -9.98 -9.40 10.60
C PRO A 42 -10.29 -10.89 10.62
N THR A 43 -10.10 -11.60 9.50
CA THR A 43 -10.28 -13.06 9.44
C THR A 43 -9.30 -13.77 10.36
N LEU A 44 -8.05 -13.30 10.41
CA LEU A 44 -7.03 -13.87 11.30
C LEU A 44 -7.29 -13.54 12.78
N LEU A 45 -7.85 -12.35 13.07
CA LEU A 45 -8.19 -11.91 14.43
C LEU A 45 -9.44 -12.63 14.98
N ILE A 46 -10.46 -12.85 14.15
CA ILE A 46 -11.67 -13.59 14.52
C ILE A 46 -11.33 -15.05 14.82
N GLY A 47 -10.49 -15.69 13.99
CA GLY A 47 -10.02 -17.05 14.23
C GLY A 47 -9.29 -17.22 15.57
N HIS A 48 -8.59 -16.18 16.05
CA HIS A 48 -7.98 -16.19 17.38
C HIS A 48 -9.02 -16.08 18.51
N SER A 49 -10.02 -15.22 18.37
CA SER A 49 -11.08 -15.03 19.39
C SER A 49 -11.92 -16.29 19.59
N GLU A 50 -12.30 -16.99 18.52
CA GLU A 50 -13.07 -18.24 18.63
C GLU A 50 -12.26 -19.36 19.30
N SER A 51 -10.95 -19.39 19.05
CA SER A 51 -10.03 -20.34 19.67
C SER A 51 -9.87 -20.13 21.18
N ALA A 52 -9.90 -18.88 21.64
CA ALA A 52 -9.80 -18.54 23.06
C ALA A 52 -11.08 -18.88 23.86
N LEU A 53 -12.24 -18.88 23.19
CA LEU A 53 -13.56 -19.10 23.81
C LEU A 53 -13.93 -20.59 23.95
N ARG A 54 -13.20 -21.53 23.34
CA ARG A 54 -13.54 -22.96 23.34
C ARG A 54 -12.33 -23.83 23.74
N PRO A 55 -11.99 -23.91 25.04
CA PRO A 55 -10.89 -24.77 25.50
C PRO A 55 -11.40 -26.21 25.62
N THR A 56 -11.53 -26.93 24.51
CA THR A 56 -11.75 -28.39 24.53
C THR A 56 -10.41 -29.11 24.68
N SER A 57 -10.35 -30.00 25.67
CA SER A 57 -9.15 -30.68 26.17
C SER A 57 -8.48 -31.67 25.20
N SER A 58 -8.67 -31.54 23.88
CA SER A 58 -8.17 -32.49 22.89
C SER A 58 -7.59 -31.89 21.59
N ASP A 59 -7.51 -30.56 21.43
CA ASP A 59 -7.27 -30.00 20.09
C ASP A 59 -5.82 -29.54 19.88
N LYS A 60 -5.00 -30.47 19.35
CA LYS A 60 -3.69 -30.17 18.74
C LYS A 60 -3.79 -29.61 17.31
N ALA A 61 -4.97 -29.32 16.78
CA ALA A 61 -5.13 -28.84 15.41
C ALA A 61 -6.36 -27.94 15.29
N GLY A 62 -6.16 -26.62 15.21
CA GLY A 62 -7.23 -25.73 14.73
C GLY A 62 -7.22 -24.31 15.28
N ALA A 63 -6.68 -24.09 16.47
CA ALA A 63 -6.62 -22.76 17.07
C ALA A 63 -5.43 -21.95 16.56
N ALA A 64 -5.67 -20.84 15.86
CA ALA A 64 -4.59 -19.92 15.45
C ALA A 64 -4.00 -19.23 16.69
N THR A 65 -2.87 -19.75 17.19
CA THR A 65 -2.11 -19.13 18.28
C THR A 65 -1.51 -17.78 17.84
N ILE A 66 -1.25 -16.87 18.76
CA ILE A 66 -0.64 -15.56 18.45
C ILE A 66 0.67 -15.69 17.63
N PRO A 67 1.54 -16.68 17.87
CA PRO A 67 2.70 -16.95 17.01
C PRO A 67 2.34 -17.27 15.56
N HIS A 68 1.25 -18.01 15.32
CA HIS A 68 0.75 -18.28 13.97
C HIS A 68 0.26 -16.99 13.30
N LEU A 69 -0.45 -16.13 14.03
CA LEU A 69 -0.91 -14.83 13.55
C LEU A 69 0.28 -13.91 13.17
N ASN A 70 1.32 -13.86 14.00
CA ASN A 70 2.52 -13.07 13.71
C ASN A 70 3.26 -13.59 12.47
N ARG A 71 3.36 -14.91 12.29
CA ARG A 71 3.92 -15.51 11.06
C ARG A 71 3.11 -15.17 9.81
N GLN A 72 1.77 -15.18 9.91
CA GLN A 72 0.93 -14.76 8.79
C GLN A 72 1.13 -13.28 8.46
N TRP A 73 1.27 -12.43 9.47
CA TRP A 73 1.67 -11.03 9.28
C TRP A 73 3.03 -10.93 8.56
N GLN A 74 4.04 -11.71 8.94
CA GLN A 74 5.36 -11.69 8.29
C GLN A 74 5.30 -12.02 6.80
N GLU A 75 4.51 -13.03 6.41
CA GLU A 75 4.33 -13.40 5.00
C GLU A 75 3.67 -12.26 4.21
N VAL A 76 2.64 -11.64 4.79
CA VAL A 76 1.98 -10.46 4.23
C VAL A 76 2.96 -9.29 4.09
N TYR A 77 3.76 -9.03 5.13
CA TYR A 77 4.77 -7.99 5.14
C TYR A 77 5.81 -8.22 4.05
N PHE A 78 6.34 -9.43 3.92
CA PHE A 78 7.39 -9.76 2.95
C PHE A 78 6.94 -9.49 1.51
N ARG A 79 5.71 -9.91 1.17
CA ARG A 79 5.10 -9.63 -0.14
C ARG A 79 4.93 -8.13 -0.38
N GLY A 80 4.39 -7.42 0.62
CA GLY A 80 4.17 -5.98 0.54
C GLY A 80 5.45 -5.16 0.44
N HIS A 81 6.50 -5.54 1.17
CA HIS A 81 7.81 -4.87 1.18
C HIS A 81 8.52 -4.98 -0.17
N ARG A 82 8.30 -6.08 -0.90
CA ARG A 82 8.89 -6.27 -2.23
C ARG A 82 8.13 -5.54 -3.34
N MET A 83 6.79 -5.58 -3.30
CA MET A 83 5.96 -4.96 -4.35
C MET A 83 5.76 -3.45 -4.14
N GLY A 84 5.66 -3.01 -2.90
CA GLY A 84 5.23 -1.67 -2.56
C GLY A 84 6.14 -0.55 -3.10
N PRO A 85 7.46 -0.60 -2.85
CA PRO A 85 8.39 0.38 -3.38
C PRO A 85 8.39 0.44 -4.91
N ALA A 86 8.30 -0.71 -5.59
CA ALA A 86 8.26 -0.77 -7.05
C ALA A 86 7.03 -0.05 -7.62
N LEU A 87 5.85 -0.26 -7.03
CA LEU A 87 4.61 0.41 -7.42
C LEU A 87 4.64 1.92 -7.12
N ALA A 88 5.16 2.31 -5.95
CA ALA A 88 5.25 3.73 -5.58
C ALA A 88 6.21 4.50 -6.50
N ILE A 89 7.36 3.91 -6.84
CA ILE A 89 8.36 4.51 -7.74
C ILE A 89 7.81 4.58 -9.17
N SER A 90 7.22 3.51 -9.69
CA SER A 90 6.68 3.50 -11.06
C SER A 90 5.56 4.52 -11.22
N ALA A 91 4.65 4.63 -10.25
CA ALA A 91 3.60 5.63 -10.25
C ALA A 91 4.13 7.06 -10.11
N THR A 92 5.18 7.26 -9.30
CA THR A 92 5.86 8.57 -9.17
C THR A 92 6.46 9.00 -10.51
N ILE A 93 7.15 8.10 -11.21
CA ILE A 93 7.73 8.39 -12.52
C ILE A 93 6.62 8.69 -13.52
N ALA A 94 5.56 7.87 -13.56
CA ALA A 94 4.44 8.06 -14.48
C ALA A 94 3.75 9.42 -14.26
N HIS A 95 3.43 9.79 -13.02
CA HIS A 95 2.85 11.09 -12.70
C HIS A 95 3.84 12.25 -12.95
N GLY A 96 5.13 12.06 -12.67
CA GLY A 96 6.16 13.06 -12.95
C GLY A 96 6.30 13.35 -14.45
N LEU A 97 6.27 12.31 -15.29
CA LEU A 97 6.27 12.45 -16.74
C LEU A 97 4.99 13.14 -17.23
N ALA A 98 3.83 12.79 -16.67
CA ALA A 98 2.57 13.45 -17.00
C ALA A 98 2.60 14.96 -16.67
N ALA A 99 3.16 15.32 -15.52
CA ALA A 99 3.35 16.72 -15.11
C ALA A 99 4.35 17.45 -16.01
N TYR A 100 5.43 16.79 -16.40
CA TYR A 100 6.44 17.36 -17.28
C TYR A 100 5.90 17.67 -18.68
N SER A 101 5.10 16.76 -19.24
CA SER A 101 4.51 16.90 -20.58
C SER A 101 3.26 17.80 -20.62
N ALA A 102 2.70 18.19 -19.47
CA ALA A 102 1.49 18.99 -19.41
C ALA A 102 1.75 20.47 -19.75
N ASN A 103 0.99 20.99 -20.71
CA ASN A 103 1.05 22.41 -21.11
C ASN A 103 0.23 23.33 -20.19
N GLU A 104 -0.90 22.84 -19.65
CA GLU A 104 -1.72 23.61 -18.71
C GLU A 104 -1.13 23.55 -17.30
N GLY A 105 -0.92 24.72 -16.68
CA GLY A 105 -0.36 24.83 -15.34
C GLY A 105 -1.15 24.03 -14.28
N THR A 106 -2.49 24.07 -14.32
CA THR A 106 -3.34 23.32 -13.38
C THR A 106 -3.12 21.80 -13.51
N VAL A 107 -3.08 21.28 -14.73
CA VAL A 107 -2.85 19.86 -15.00
C VAL A 107 -1.46 19.44 -14.52
N LYS A 108 -0.44 20.28 -14.75
CA LYS A 108 0.92 20.08 -14.26
C LYS A 108 0.98 20.00 -12.73
N TRP A 109 0.31 20.91 -12.02
CA TRP A 109 0.25 20.88 -10.56
C TRP A 109 -0.48 19.65 -10.01
N LEU A 110 -1.57 19.23 -10.64
CA LEU A 110 -2.31 18.03 -10.24
C LEU A 110 -1.46 16.76 -10.36
N PHE A 111 -0.78 16.58 -11.49
CA PHE A 111 0.13 15.44 -11.65
C PHE A 111 1.40 15.55 -10.80
N GLY A 112 1.91 16.76 -10.57
CA GLY A 112 3.02 16.99 -9.64
C GLY A 112 2.64 16.62 -8.21
N GLY A 113 1.45 17.01 -7.75
CA GLY A 113 0.89 16.61 -6.46
C GLY A 113 0.66 15.09 -6.38
N ALA A 114 0.17 14.47 -7.45
CA ALA A 114 0.02 13.02 -7.53
C ALA A 114 1.36 12.30 -7.38
N ALA A 115 2.41 12.76 -8.07
CA ALA A 115 3.76 12.21 -7.96
C ALA A 115 4.32 12.38 -6.53
N ALA A 116 4.15 13.56 -5.93
CA ALA A 116 4.59 13.84 -4.56
C ALA A 116 3.87 12.94 -3.52
N ALA A 117 2.55 12.77 -3.65
CA ALA A 117 1.79 11.87 -2.80
C ALA A 117 2.24 10.41 -2.98
N SER A 118 2.51 9.98 -4.21
CA SER A 118 2.98 8.63 -4.52
C SER A 118 4.32 8.31 -3.83
N ILE A 119 5.30 9.22 -3.95
CA ILE A 119 6.62 8.99 -3.36
C ILE A 119 6.59 9.12 -1.83
N ALA A 120 5.67 9.91 -1.25
CA ALA A 120 5.51 10.09 0.19
C ALA A 120 5.18 8.79 0.94
N VAL A 121 4.68 7.76 0.26
CA VAL A 121 4.50 6.41 0.81
C VAL A 121 5.82 5.83 1.36
N VAL A 122 6.95 6.12 0.71
CA VAL A 122 8.28 5.61 1.08
C VAL A 122 8.75 6.18 2.43
N PRO A 123 8.90 7.51 2.62
CA PRO A 123 9.32 8.06 3.90
C PRO A 123 8.29 7.79 5.00
N TYR A 124 6.98 7.76 4.70
CA TYR A 124 5.98 7.33 5.68
C TYR A 124 6.26 5.92 6.20
N THR A 125 6.57 4.98 5.30
CA THR A 125 6.84 3.59 5.67
C THR A 125 8.12 3.49 6.51
N LEU A 126 9.19 4.18 6.11
CA LEU A 126 10.48 4.11 6.81
C LEU A 126 10.47 4.82 8.16
N LEU A 127 9.80 5.96 8.28
CA LEU A 127 9.81 6.77 9.51
C LEU A 127 8.73 6.36 10.50
N VAL A 128 7.55 5.96 10.02
CA VAL A 128 6.37 5.71 10.88
C VAL A 128 6.17 4.22 11.13
N MET A 129 6.27 3.39 10.08
CA MET A 129 5.94 1.96 10.21
C MET A 129 7.11 1.11 10.67
N LEU A 130 8.34 1.47 10.30
CA LEU A 130 9.55 0.66 10.55
C LEU A 130 9.71 0.22 12.01
N PRO A 131 9.56 1.09 13.04
CA PRO A 131 9.71 0.66 14.43
C PRO A 131 8.72 -0.43 14.86
N THR A 132 7.51 -0.41 14.29
CA THR A 132 6.49 -1.43 14.59
C THR A 132 6.77 -2.72 13.81
N ASN A 133 7.26 -2.62 12.57
CA ASN A 133 7.68 -3.79 11.80
C ASN A 133 8.82 -4.53 12.51
N ASP A 134 9.85 -3.81 12.96
CA ASP A 134 10.99 -4.39 13.68
C ASP A 134 10.56 -5.07 14.98
N ALA A 135 9.65 -4.41 15.72
CA ALA A 135 9.07 -4.98 16.95
C ALA A 135 8.27 -6.26 16.71
N LEU A 136 7.58 -6.40 15.58
CA LEU A 136 6.84 -7.60 15.19
C LEU A 136 7.79 -8.71 14.73
N HIS A 137 8.83 -8.38 13.97
CA HIS A 137 9.86 -9.34 13.56
C HIS A 137 10.60 -9.93 14.76
N ALA A 138 11.04 -9.09 15.71
CA ALA A 138 11.74 -9.55 16.92
C ALA A 138 10.92 -10.57 17.74
N ARG A 139 9.60 -10.40 17.75
CA ARG A 139 8.65 -11.28 18.46
C ARG A 139 8.33 -12.57 17.71
N ALA A 140 8.50 -12.61 16.40
CA ALA A 140 8.33 -13.83 15.63
C ALA A 140 9.48 -14.83 15.83
N ASP A 141 10.66 -14.31 16.16
CA ASP A 141 11.89 -15.10 16.35
C ASP A 141 12.05 -15.64 17.78
N THR A 142 11.28 -15.11 18.74
CA THR A 142 11.34 -15.52 20.15
C THR A 142 10.46 -16.75 20.39
N LYS A 143 11.07 -17.92 20.64
CA LYS A 143 10.36 -19.20 20.89
C LYS A 143 9.68 -19.31 22.28
N LYS A 144 9.56 -18.21 23.05
CA LYS A 144 9.14 -18.23 24.45
C LYS A 144 7.97 -17.26 24.65
N ASP A 145 6.78 -17.67 24.21
CA ASP A 145 5.56 -16.92 24.51
C ASP A 145 5.12 -17.23 25.95
N GLY A 146 5.41 -16.31 26.86
CA GLY A 146 4.64 -16.20 28.10
C GLY A 146 3.30 -15.51 27.82
N ASP A 147 2.29 -15.75 28.64
CA ASP A 147 0.90 -15.26 28.48
C ASP A 147 0.80 -13.74 28.21
N GLY A 148 1.73 -12.93 28.76
CA GLY A 148 1.80 -11.48 28.55
C GLY A 148 2.50 -10.97 27.27
N ASP A 149 3.07 -11.86 26.44
CA ASP A 149 3.70 -11.48 25.16
C ASP A 149 2.71 -11.56 23.97
N GLY A 150 1.68 -12.39 24.11
CA GLY A 150 0.62 -12.56 23.12
C GLY A 150 -0.21 -11.28 22.91
N GLU A 151 -0.67 -10.67 24.00
CA GLU A 151 -1.48 -9.44 23.96
C GLU A 151 -0.68 -8.25 23.39
N LYS A 152 0.62 -8.17 23.69
CA LYS A 152 1.51 -7.14 23.12
C LYS A 152 1.70 -7.32 21.62
N THR A 153 1.90 -8.56 21.17
CA THR A 153 2.00 -8.89 19.74
C THR A 153 0.72 -8.53 19.01
N LEU A 154 -0.45 -8.86 19.59
CA LEU A 154 -1.75 -8.48 19.05
C LEU A 154 -1.90 -6.95 18.93
N GLY A 155 -1.55 -6.21 19.97
CA GLY A 155 -1.58 -4.74 19.95
C GLY A 155 -0.67 -4.13 18.87
N LEU A 156 0.49 -4.72 18.63
CA LEU A 156 1.39 -4.29 17.54
C LEU A 156 0.79 -4.58 16.16
N ILE A 157 0.13 -5.72 15.96
CA ILE A 157 -0.57 -6.04 14.70
C ILE A 157 -1.71 -5.05 14.46
N VAL A 158 -2.52 -4.74 15.48
CA VAL A 158 -3.60 -3.74 15.39
C VAL A 158 -3.03 -2.36 15.01
N LYS A 159 -1.95 -1.95 15.68
CA LYS A 159 -1.24 -0.70 15.36
C LYS A 159 -0.73 -0.70 13.91
N TRP A 160 -0.13 -1.81 13.47
CA TRP A 160 0.36 -1.97 12.11
C TRP A 160 -0.77 -1.84 11.07
N VAL A 161 -1.93 -2.45 11.32
CA VAL A 161 -3.12 -2.32 10.46
C VAL A 161 -3.56 -0.86 10.35
N GLY A 162 -3.60 -0.13 11.48
CA GLY A 162 -3.92 1.29 11.49
C GLY A 162 -2.98 2.11 10.60
N MET A 163 -1.67 1.92 10.74
CA MET A 163 -0.69 2.62 9.93
C MET A 163 -0.71 2.21 8.45
N SER A 164 -0.99 0.93 8.15
CA SER A 164 -1.15 0.42 6.79
C SER A 164 -2.36 1.05 6.09
N LYS A 165 -3.45 1.36 6.81
CA LYS A 165 -4.60 2.11 6.26
C LYS A 165 -4.21 3.52 5.86
N VAL A 166 -3.45 4.23 6.69
CA VAL A 166 -2.94 5.57 6.36
C VAL A 166 -2.07 5.50 5.10
N ARG A 167 -1.17 4.51 5.01
CA ARG A 167 -0.34 4.28 3.82
C ARG A 167 -1.18 4.09 2.55
N ALA A 168 -2.26 3.30 2.64
CA ALA A 168 -3.18 3.10 1.53
C ALA A 168 -3.86 4.42 1.11
N ASN A 169 -4.31 5.23 2.07
CA ASN A 169 -4.95 6.51 1.79
C ASN A 169 -4.01 7.54 1.13
N ILE A 170 -2.72 7.51 1.44
CA ILE A 170 -1.73 8.34 0.73
C ILE A 170 -1.68 7.97 -0.77
N ALA A 171 -1.65 6.67 -1.09
CA ALA A 171 -1.71 6.20 -2.48
C ALA A 171 -3.06 6.54 -3.15
N LEU A 172 -4.17 6.47 -2.41
CA LEU A 172 -5.48 6.88 -2.90
C LEU A 172 -5.51 8.37 -3.24
N LEU A 173 -4.94 9.24 -2.40
CA LEU A 173 -4.82 10.67 -2.68
C LEU A 173 -4.07 10.91 -3.99
N SER A 174 -2.97 10.19 -4.21
CA SER A 174 -2.23 10.26 -5.48
C SER A 174 -3.13 9.90 -6.68
N ALA A 175 -3.87 8.79 -6.60
CA ALA A 175 -4.79 8.37 -7.66
C ALA A 175 -5.89 9.40 -7.91
N VAL A 176 -6.48 9.98 -6.87
CA VAL A 176 -7.53 11.02 -6.97
C VAL A 176 -6.99 12.27 -7.67
N LEU A 177 -5.81 12.76 -7.28
CA LEU A 177 -5.17 13.90 -7.95
C LEU A 177 -4.90 13.60 -9.43
N GLY A 178 -4.45 12.38 -9.75
CA GLY A 178 -4.27 11.93 -11.13
C GLY A 178 -5.57 11.91 -11.94
N VAL A 179 -6.67 11.41 -11.38
CA VAL A 179 -8.00 11.39 -12.02
C VAL A 179 -8.51 12.82 -12.27
N ILE A 180 -8.35 13.73 -11.31
CA ILE A 180 -8.72 15.14 -11.48
C ILE A 180 -7.87 15.77 -12.59
N GLY A 181 -6.56 15.47 -12.64
CA GLY A 181 -5.64 15.89 -13.70
C GLY A 181 -6.09 15.45 -15.09
N ILE A 182 -6.46 14.17 -15.24
CA ILE A 182 -7.01 13.61 -16.48
C ILE A 182 -8.32 14.29 -16.87
N THR A 183 -9.23 14.46 -15.92
CA THR A 183 -10.54 15.10 -16.16
C THR A 183 -10.36 16.55 -16.59
N ARG A 184 -9.38 17.26 -16.02
CA ARG A 184 -9.06 18.64 -16.38
C ARG A 184 -8.44 18.71 -17.78
N LEU A 185 -7.50 17.84 -18.08
CA LEU A 185 -6.88 17.71 -19.41
C LEU A 185 -7.92 17.45 -20.50
N ALA A 186 -8.93 16.63 -20.23
CA ALA A 186 -9.99 16.33 -21.20
C ALA A 186 -10.97 17.49 -21.48
N ARG A 187 -10.93 18.56 -20.67
CA ARG A 187 -11.85 19.71 -20.75
C ARG A 187 -11.21 20.99 -21.29
N GLY A 188 -9.89 21.02 -21.42
CA GLY A 188 -9.11 22.15 -21.93
C GLY A 188 -8.61 21.87 -23.33
#